data_AF-A0A800BXE2-F1
#
_entry.id   AF-A0A800BXE2-F1
#
_cell.length_a   1.000
_cell.length_b   1.000
_cell.length_c   1.000
_cell.angle_alpha   90.00
_cell.angle_beta   90.00
_cell.angle_gamma   90.00
#
_symmetry.space_group_name_H-M   'P 1'
#
loop_
_entity.id
_entity.type
_entity.pdbx_description
1 polymer ?
#
loop_
_entity_poly.entity_id
_entity_poly.type
_entity_poly.pdbx_seq_one_letter_code
_entity_poly.pdbx_strand_id
1 'polypeptide(L)' 'YRRLDPDAVAERVGHVFMSIRTEMKKIMAPLGRSQSLPVGMSDALGIGDKAAADRLNIKYVC' A
#
# COMPACT_ATOMS: atom_id res chain seq x y z
N TYR A 1 30.82 -12.57 -8.56
CA TYR A 1 29.66 -12.07 -7.81
C TYR A 1 30.02 -12.07 -6.32
N ARG A 2 29.90 -10.94 -5.59
CA ARG A 2 30.17 -10.89 -4.14
C ARG A 2 28.88 -11.25 -3.39
N ARG A 3 28.94 -12.21 -2.46
CA ARG A 3 27.80 -12.51 -1.60
C ARG A 3 27.52 -11.33 -0.68
N LEU A 4 26.24 -11.00 -0.54
CA LEU A 4 25.79 -10.09 0.50
C LEU A 4 25.93 -10.79 1.86
N ASP A 5 26.16 -9.99 2.89
CA ASP A 5 26.10 -10.45 4.27
C ASP A 5 24.64 -10.78 4.64
N PRO A 6 24.31 -12.04 4.97
CA PRO A 6 22.94 -12.45 5.29
C PRO A 6 22.30 -11.65 6.42
N ASP A 7 23.07 -11.27 7.45
CA ASP A 7 22.53 -10.55 8.61
C ASP A 7 22.13 -9.12 8.21
N ALA A 8 22.99 -8.45 7.45
CA ALA A 8 22.70 -7.12 6.92
C ALA A 8 21.54 -7.11 5.91
N VAL A 9 21.28 -8.23 5.23
CA VAL A 9 20.11 -8.39 4.35
C VAL A 9 18.85 -8.60 5.19
N ALA A 10 18.89 -9.46 6.21
CA ALA A 10 17.77 -9.74 7.09
C ALA A 10 17.28 -8.46 7.80
N GLU A 11 18.20 -7.66 8.32
CA GLU A 11 17.91 -6.37 8.95
C GLU A 11 17.18 -5.43 7.97
N ARG A 12 17.72 -5.26 6.75
CA ARG A 12 17.12 -4.37 5.74
C ARG A 12 15.74 -4.83 5.32
N VAL A 13 15.55 -6.13 5.13
CA VAL A 13 14.24 -6.69 4.79
C VAL A 13 13.25 -6.38 5.91
N GLY A 14 13.63 -6.62 7.18
CA GLY A 14 12.83 -6.26 8.34
C GLY A 14 12.46 -4.77 8.38
N HIS A 15 13.44 -3.88 8.17
CA HIS A 15 13.23 -2.43 8.13
C HIS A 15 12.25 -2.02 7.03
N VAL A 16 12.34 -2.60 5.84
CA VAL A 16 11.40 -2.32 4.72
C VAL A 16 9.97 -2.72 5.10
N PHE A 17 9.76 -3.90 5.67
CA PHE A 17 8.41 -4.31 6.06
C PHE A 17 7.83 -3.45 7.20
N MET A 18 8.66 -3.05 8.17
CA MET A 18 8.21 -2.17 9.26
C MET A 18 7.89 -0.75 8.78
N SER A 19 8.66 -0.20 7.85
CA SER A 19 8.36 1.12 7.27
C SER A 19 7.07 1.08 6.46
N ILE A 20 6.88 0.07 5.59
CA ILE A 20 5.63 -0.12 4.83
C ILE A 20 4.44 -0.23 5.78
N ARG A 21 4.54 -1.04 6.84
CA ARG A 21 3.47 -1.20 7.83
C ARG A 21 3.11 0.13 8.50
N THR A 22 4.11 0.93 8.83
CA THR A 22 3.92 2.21 9.52
C THR A 22 3.23 3.22 8.61
N GLU A 23 3.71 3.39 7.38
CA GLU A 23 3.11 4.34 6.43
C GLU A 23 1.70 3.89 6.00
N MET A 24 1.49 2.58 5.79
CA MET A 24 0.17 2.05 5.45
C MET A 24 -0.86 2.36 6.54
N LYS A 25 -0.50 2.27 7.82
CA LYS A 25 -1.39 2.66 8.93
C LYS A 25 -1.78 4.14 8.87
N LYS A 26 -0.85 5.03 8.53
CA LYS A 26 -1.13 6.47 8.41
C LYS A 26 -2.14 6.74 7.29
N ILE A 27 -1.95 6.12 6.13
CA ILE A 27 -2.86 6.25 4.97
C ILE A 27 -4.26 5.73 5.31
N MET A 28 -4.35 4.63 6.06
CA MET A 28 -5.62 3.97 6.37
C MET A 28 -6.34 4.55 7.59
N ALA A 29 -5.66 5.32 8.44
CA ALA A 29 -6.25 5.88 9.66
C ALA A 29 -7.50 6.76 9.40
N PRO A 30 -7.53 7.67 8.40
CA PRO A 30 -8.72 8.46 8.08
C PRO A 30 -9.92 7.64 7.58
N LEU A 31 -9.69 6.40 7.13
CA LEU A 31 -10.74 5.51 6.61
C LEU A 31 -11.43 4.70 7.72
N GLY A 32 -11.05 4.88 8.99
CA GLY A 32 -11.59 4.10 10.11
C GLY A 32 -11.18 2.61 10.08
N ARG A 33 -10.15 2.26 9.31
CA ARG A 33 -9.70 0.86 9.07
C ARG A 33 -8.39 0.54 9.78
N SER A 34 -8.26 0.94 11.05
CA SER A 34 -7.02 0.82 11.84
C SER A 34 -6.67 -0.60 12.32
N GLN A 35 -7.58 -1.58 12.17
CA GLN A 35 -7.45 -2.90 12.81
C GLN A 35 -7.12 -4.06 11.84
N SER A 36 -7.34 -3.90 10.53
CA SER A 36 -6.89 -4.82 9.48
C SER A 36 -7.10 -4.15 8.13
N LEU A 37 -6.18 -4.33 7.18
CA LEU A 37 -6.35 -3.86 5.81
C LEU A 37 -7.53 -4.64 5.21
N PRO A 38 -8.68 -4.02 4.90
CA PRO A 38 -9.75 -4.72 4.21
C PRO A 38 -9.35 -4.82 2.74
N VAL A 39 -8.48 -5.78 2.44
CA VAL A 39 -8.15 -6.15 1.07
C VAL A 39 -9.45 -6.66 0.44
N GLY A 40 -10.07 -5.86 -0.42
CA GLY A 40 -11.33 -6.21 -1.08
C GLY A 40 -12.48 -5.21 -0.92
N MET A 41 -12.37 -4.19 -0.06
CA MET A 41 -13.32 -3.05 -0.07
C MET A 41 -12.70 -1.90 -0.87
N SER A 42 -12.74 -2.03 -2.19
CA SER A 42 -12.26 -1.02 -3.17
C SER A 42 -13.07 0.29 -3.13
N ASP A 43 -14.03 0.42 -2.23
CA ASP A 43 -14.97 1.54 -2.08
C ASP A 43 -14.27 2.89 -1.83
N ALA A 44 -13.01 2.87 -1.40
CA ALA A 44 -12.17 4.04 -1.14
C ALA A 44 -11.16 4.36 -2.27
N LEU A 45 -11.10 3.56 -3.34
CA LEU A 45 -10.23 3.81 -4.49
C LEU A 45 -11.00 4.63 -5.54
N GLY A 46 -10.42 5.76 -5.90
CA GLY A 46 -10.95 6.65 -6.93
C GLY A 46 -9.85 7.13 -7.86
N ILE A 47 -10.19 7.39 -9.12
CA ILE A 47 -9.27 7.84 -10.16
C ILE A 47 -9.72 9.21 -10.68
N GLY A 48 -8.79 10.15 -10.80
CA GLY A 48 -9.02 11.49 -11.34
C GLY A 48 -8.89 11.61 -12.87
N ASP A 49 -8.49 10.53 -13.53
CA ASP A 49 -8.50 10.37 -14.99
C ASP A 49 -9.69 9.50 -15.43
N LYS A 50 -10.57 10.07 -16.27
CA LYS A 50 -11.78 9.38 -16.70
C LYS A 50 -11.50 8.19 -17.62
N ALA A 51 -10.56 8.31 -18.54
CA ALA A 51 -10.23 7.24 -19.49
C ALA A 51 -9.64 6.02 -18.77
N ALA A 52 -8.80 6.25 -17.76
CA ALA A 52 -8.28 5.19 -16.90
C ALA A 52 -9.35 4.58 -16.00
N ALA A 53 -10.25 5.41 -15.43
CA ALA A 53 -11.37 4.94 -14.62
C ALA A 53 -12.27 3.96 -15.40
N ASP A 54 -12.66 4.34 -16.62
CA ASP A 54 -13.52 3.54 -17.49
C ASP A 54 -12.83 2.21 -17.89
N ARG A 55 -11.52 2.26 -18.19
CA ARG A 55 -10.75 1.07 -18.59
C ARG A 55 -10.52 0.07 -17.44
N LEU A 56 -10.32 0.57 -16.22
CA LEU A 56 -9.98 -0.24 -15.04
C LEU A 56 -11.19 -0.59 -14.18
N ASN A 57 -12.38 -0.08 -14.53
CA ASN A 57 -13.61 -0.23 -13.75
C ASN A 57 -13.44 0.23 -12.29
N ILE A 58 -12.85 1.42 -12.12
CA ILE A 58 -12.65 2.08 -10.83
C ILE A 58 -13.45 3.39 -10.82
N LYS A 59 -13.95 3.81 -9.66
CA LYS A 59 -14.78 5.02 -9.55
C LYS A 59 -14.01 6.27 -9.97
N TYR A 60 -14.61 7.08 -10.85
CA TYR A 60 -14.09 8.40 -11.21
C TYR A 60 -14.41 9.44 -10.13
N VAL A 61 -13.44 10.28 -9.73
CA VAL A 61 -13.60 11.36 -8.75
C VAL A 61 -12.93 12.64 -9.28
N CYS A 62 -13.73 13.70 -9.45
CA CYS A 62 -13.29 15.05 -9.88
C CYS A 62 -13.11 15.97 -8.69
#